data_AF-A0A840SL16-F1
#
_entry.id   AF-A0A840SL16-F1
#
_cell.length_a   1.000
_cell.length_b   1.000
_cell.length_c   1.000
_cell.angle_alpha   90.00
_cell.angle_beta   90.00
_cell.angle_gamma   90.00
#
_symmetry.space_group_name_H-M   'P 1'
#
loop_
_entity.id
_entity.type
_entity.pdbx_description
1 polymer ?
#
loop_
_entity_poly.entity_id
_entity_poly.type
_entity_poly.pdbx_seq_one_letter_code
_entity_poly.pdbx_strand_id
1 'polypeptide(L)' 'MIDPDKREQAALRAALRNMAELMAEIGWTTRFADLSEEQALALATAAVDGFQEAMQTSAPRPDPEVPF' A
#
# COMPACT_ATOMS: atom_id res chain seq x y z
N MET A 1 -5.21 -16.94 7.42
CA MET A 1 -5.87 -15.62 7.55
C MET A 1 -4.90 -14.73 8.28
N ILE A 2 -4.63 -13.53 7.77
CA ILE A 2 -3.82 -12.54 8.48
C ILE A 2 -4.76 -11.88 9.50
N ASP A 3 -4.34 -11.76 10.76
CA ASP A 3 -5.03 -10.96 11.79
C ASP A 3 -4.24 -9.67 12.01
N PRO A 4 -4.44 -8.65 11.14
CA PRO A 4 -3.65 -7.43 11.21
C PRO A 4 -4.05 -6.60 12.44
N ASP A 5 -3.04 -6.06 13.11
CA ASP A 5 -3.25 -5.08 14.17
C ASP A 5 -3.84 -3.75 13.61
N LYS A 6 -4.12 -2.79 14.49
CA LYS A 6 -4.73 -1.51 14.08
C LYS A 6 -3.84 -0.72 13.10
N ARG A 7 -2.53 -0.80 13.25
CA ARG A 7 -1.56 -0.11 12.40
C ARG A 7 -1.50 -0.77 11.04
N GLU A 8 -1.42 -2.10 11.01
CA GLU A 8 -1.44 -2.89 9.79
C GLU A 8 -2.77 -2.72 9.03
N GLN A 9 -3.91 -2.65 9.72
CA GLN A 9 -5.20 -2.34 9.10
C GLN A 9 -5.22 -0.95 8.45
N ALA A 10 -4.61 0.05 9.08
CA ALA A 10 -4.50 1.38 8.48
C ALA A 10 -3.60 1.36 7.24
N ALA A 11 -2.49 0.62 7.28
CA ALA A 11 -1.59 0.44 6.15
C ALA A 11 -2.26 -0.33 4.99
N LEU A 12 -3.08 -1.34 5.27
CA LEU A 12 -3.87 -2.04 4.25
C LEU A 12 -4.87 -1.11 3.56
N ARG A 13 -5.49 -0.16 4.29
CA ARG A 13 -6.36 0.86 3.67
C ARG A 13 -5.59 1.83 2.78
N ALA A 14 -4.37 2.20 3.16
CA ALA A 14 -3.49 3.03 2.34
C ALA A 14 -3.08 2.30 1.05
N ALA A 15 -2.69 1.03 1.15
CA ALA A 15 -2.41 0.17 0.00
C ALA A 15 -3.59 0.10 -0.98
N LEU A 16 -4.81 -0.12 -0.47
CA LEU A 16 -6.04 -0.15 -1.27
C LEU A 16 -6.30 1.18 -1.99
N ARG A 17 -5.97 2.31 -1.36
CA ARG A 17 -6.12 3.62 -1.99
C ARG A 17 -5.16 3.77 -3.18
N ASN A 18 -3.90 3.39 -3.02
CA ASN A 18 -2.92 3.46 -4.12
C ASN A 18 -3.32 2.54 -5.28
N MET A 19 -3.82 1.33 -4.97
CA MET A 19 -4.39 0.45 -6.00
C MET A 19 -5.59 1.10 -6.71
N ALA A 20 -6.47 1.80 -5.99
CA ALA A 20 -7.63 2.45 -6.58
C ALA A 20 -7.24 3.62 -7.51
N GLU A 21 -6.19 4.36 -7.16
CA GLU A 21 -5.63 5.41 -8.01
C GLU A 21 -5.09 4.81 -9.32
N LEU A 22 -4.32 3.71 -9.25
CA LEU A 22 -3.84 3.03 -10.45
C LEU A 22 -4.97 2.38 -11.27
N MET A 23 -6.00 1.83 -10.61
CA MET A 23 -7.18 1.30 -11.29
C MET A 23 -7.99 2.37 -12.03
N ALA A 24 -7.90 3.64 -11.61
CA ALA A 24 -8.50 4.73 -12.37
C ALA A 24 -7.78 4.97 -13.72
N GLU A 25 -6.48 4.67 -13.80
CA GLU A 25 -5.69 4.73 -15.04
C GLU A 25 -5.90 3.49 -15.91
N ILE A 26 -5.95 2.31 -15.31
CA ILE A 26 -6.18 1.02 -16.01
C ILE A 26 -7.63 0.90 -16.51
N GLY A 27 -8.58 1.49 -15.78
CA GLY A 27 -10.01 1.40 -16.04
C GLY A 27 -10.72 0.40 -15.13
N TRP A 28 -11.72 0.88 -14.40
CA TRP A 28 -12.49 0.11 -13.42
C TRP A 28 -13.32 -1.04 -14.01
N THR A 29 -13.58 -1.04 -15.32
CA THR A 29 -14.32 -2.11 -16.00
C THR A 29 -13.42 -3.26 -16.44
N THR A 30 -12.10 -3.07 -16.41
CA THR A 30 -11.13 -4.11 -16.74
C THR A 30 -11.15 -5.17 -15.65
N ARG A 31 -11.40 -6.43 -16.03
CA ARG A 31 -11.37 -7.53 -15.06
C ARG A 31 -9.93 -7.79 -14.65
N PHE A 32 -9.71 -8.17 -13.41
CA PHE A 32 -8.38 -8.49 -12.91
C PHE A 32 -7.68 -9.58 -13.74
N ALA A 33 -8.44 -10.56 -14.26
CA ALA A 33 -7.91 -11.63 -15.11
C ALA A 33 -7.52 -11.17 -16.52
N ASP A 34 -7.96 -10.00 -16.94
CA ASP A 34 -7.68 -9.42 -18.26
C ASP A 34 -6.51 -8.42 -18.21
N LEU A 35 -5.90 -8.21 -17.04
CA LEU A 35 -4.72 -7.36 -16.89
C LEU A 35 -3.52 -7.97 -17.61
N SER A 36 -2.73 -7.13 -18.29
CA SER A 36 -1.40 -7.54 -18.73
C SER A 36 -0.50 -7.84 -17.52
N GLU A 37 0.58 -8.59 -17.76
CA GLU A 37 1.59 -8.84 -16.72
C GLU A 37 2.14 -7.52 -16.13
N GLU A 38 2.42 -6.54 -16.99
CA GLU A 38 2.89 -5.21 -16.56
C GLU A 38 1.87 -4.48 -15.70
N GLN A 39 0.58 -4.54 -16.05
CA GLN A 39 -0.49 -3.92 -15.27
C GLN A 39 -0.69 -4.61 -13.92
N ALA A 40 -0.66 -5.95 -13.89
CA ALA A 40 -0.77 -6.71 -12.67
C ALA A 40 0.41 -6.45 -11.73
N LEU A 41 1.64 -6.38 -12.28
CA LEU A 41 2.83 -6.03 -11.53
C LEU A 41 2.75 -4.61 -10.98
N ALA A 42 2.35 -3.64 -11.80
CA ALA A 42 2.19 -2.25 -11.36
C ALA A 42 1.17 -2.13 -10.21
N LEU A 43 0.06 -2.87 -10.30
CA LEU A 43 -0.97 -2.88 -9.27
C LEU A 43 -0.48 -3.50 -7.95
N ALA A 44 0.30 -4.58 -8.02
CA ALA A 44 0.94 -5.17 -6.85
C ALA A 44 1.96 -4.22 -6.21
N THR A 45 2.79 -3.55 -7.03
CA THR A 45 3.77 -2.56 -6.57
C THR A 45 3.08 -1.39 -5.86
N ALA A 46 2.04 -0.81 -6.46
CA ALA A 46 1.28 0.27 -5.84
C ALA A 46 0.70 -0.11 -4.46
N ALA A 47 0.24 -1.36 -4.32
CA ALA A 47 -0.24 -1.88 -3.04
C ALA A 47 0.88 -1.97 -1.99
N VAL A 48 2.04 -2.52 -2.37
CA VAL A 48 3.19 -2.66 -1.47
C VAL A 48 3.74 -1.30 -1.06
N ASP A 49 3.86 -0.37 -2.00
CA ASP A 49 4.34 0.98 -1.74
C ASP A 49 3.44 1.71 -0.74
N GLY A 50 2.11 1.69 -0.97
CA GLY A 50 1.15 2.32 -0.06
C GLY A 50 1.14 1.70 1.34
N PHE A 51 1.31 0.37 1.42
CA PHE A 51 1.45 -0.31 2.70
C PHE A 51 2.73 0.11 3.43
N GLN A 52 3.88 0.09 2.74
CA GLN A 52 5.17 0.41 3.34
C GLN A 52 5.25 1.87 3.78
N GLU A 53 4.75 2.80 2.97
CA GLU A 53 4.70 4.22 3.31
C GLU A 53 3.87 4.46 4.57
N ALA A 54 2.69 3.85 4.65
CA ALA A 54 1.83 3.96 5.83
C ALA A 54 2.46 3.33 7.07
N MET A 55 3.16 2.20 6.91
CA MET A 55 3.92 1.58 7.99
C MET A 55 5.08 2.48 8.46
N GLN A 56 5.84 3.08 7.55
CA GLN A 56 6.94 3.98 7.91
C GLN A 56 6.42 5.24 8.62
N THR A 57 5.34 5.83 8.11
CA THR A 57 4.72 7.03 8.69
C THR A 57 4.16 6.79 10.09
N SER A 58 3.67 5.58 10.34
CA SER A 58 3.15 5.16 11.64
C SER A 58 4.21 4.62 12.61
N ALA A 59 5.47 4.53 12.19
CA ALA A 59 6.55 4.11 13.07
C ALA A 59 6.77 5.16 14.17
N PRO A 60 6.97 4.76 15.44
CA PRO A 60 7.41 5.68 16.49
C PRO A 60 8.70 6.37 16.01
N ARG A 61 8.74 7.70 16.08
CA ARG A 61 10.01 8.41 15.83
C ARG A 61 11.02 7.94 16.88
N PRO A 62 12.26 7.61 16.47
CA PRO A 62 13.32 7.42 17.45
C PRO A 62 13.39 8.72 18.29
N ASP A 63 13.39 8.56 19.62
CA ASP A 63 13.62 9.68 20.53
C ASP A 63 14.90 10.39 20.05
N PRO A 64 14.91 11.73 19.89
CA PRO A 64 16.13 12.41 19.52
C PRO A 64 17.19 12.04 20.56
N GLU A 65 18.23 11.34 20.12
CA GLU A 65 19.36 10.98 20.98
C GLU A 65 19.85 12.26 21.64
N VAL A 66 19.68 12.34 22.96
CA VAL A 66 20.22 13.44 23.77
C VAL A 66 21.74 13.35 23.63
N PRO A 67 22.41 14.34 23.03
CA PRO A 67 23.87 14.30 22.91
C PRO A 67 24.48 14.33 24.31
N PHE A 68 25.36 13.37 24.61
CA PHE A 68 26.18 13.35 25.82
C PHE A 68 27.28 14.41 25.77
#